data_AF-A0A0B3RJ27-F1
#
_entry.id   AF-A0A0B3RJ27-F1
#
_cell.length_a   1.000
_cell.length_b   1.000
_cell.length_c   1.000
_cell.angle_alpha   90.00
_cell.angle_beta   90.00
_cell.angle_gamma   90.00
#
_symmetry.space_group_name_H-M   'P 1'
#
loop_
_entity.id
_entity.type
_entity.pdbx_description
1 polymer ?
#
loop_
_entity_poly.entity_id
_entity_poly.type
_entity_poly.pdbx_seq_one_letter_code
_entity_poly.pdbx_strand_id
1 'polypeptide(L)'
;MIVKRAESANRLRGKRNWITLLPVLLAFLSIASVLAVLQAQEMAQMRVKGRLIAEHREAMDRRALDALTTGDLGLAMMGLDGGALPLDSTPIEMDFDGRRYELRLQDVEGLVDLYLAPPELLRAVGLPVDRILRVRRELAETEPLGRLSSLAQTMSRMRIEWGKEGMVTQLAPGAPSRGAISAKCDQPVSRIVLGQFFNRHRKIRR
;
A
#
# COMPACT_ATOMS: atom_id res chain seq x y z
N MET A 1 69.29 13.95 52.62
CA MET A 1 69.03 14.87 51.49
C MET A 1 68.89 14.18 50.12
N ILE A 2 69.18 12.88 49.98
CA ILE A 2 69.17 12.15 48.69
C ILE A 2 67.75 11.74 48.24
N VAL A 3 66.81 11.55 49.17
CA VAL A 3 65.44 11.06 48.86
C VAL A 3 64.59 12.05 48.05
N LYS A 4 64.74 13.37 48.26
CA LYS A 4 63.97 14.40 47.52
C LYS A 4 64.32 14.52 46.02
N ARG A 5 65.48 13.99 45.58
CA ARG A 5 65.90 14.01 44.17
C ARG A 5 65.27 12.87 43.34
N ALA A 6 64.84 11.78 43.98
CA ALA A 6 64.25 10.63 43.28
C ALA A 6 62.78 10.89 42.87
N GLU A 7 62.00 11.59 43.71
CA GLU A 7 60.59 11.92 43.39
C GLU A 7 60.44 12.92 42.24
N SER A 8 61.38 13.86 42.11
CA SER A 8 61.35 14.87 41.05
C SER A 8 61.66 14.29 39.66
N ALA A 9 62.54 13.28 39.59
CA ALA A 9 62.83 12.58 38.34
C ALA A 9 61.66 11.71 37.85
N ASN A 10 60.86 11.13 38.75
CA ASN A 10 59.73 10.27 38.39
C ASN A 10 58.53 11.08 37.85
N ARG A 11 58.30 12.30 38.37
CA ARG A 11 57.26 13.22 37.83
C ARG A 11 57.55 13.68 36.40
N LEU A 12 58.82 13.86 36.04
CA LEU A 12 59.19 14.29 34.69
C LEU A 12 59.08 13.17 33.64
N ARG A 13 59.28 11.90 34.03
CA ARG A 13 59.02 10.74 33.16
C ARG A 13 57.52 10.54 32.87
N GLY A 14 56.66 10.69 33.88
CA GLY A 14 55.20 10.67 33.68
C GLY A 14 54.71 11.76 32.72
N LYS A 15 55.35 12.95 32.77
CA LYS A 15 55.05 14.09 31.88
C LYS A 15 55.56 13.94 30.44
N ARG A 16 56.31 12.91 30.06
CA ARG A 16 56.71 12.69 28.66
C ARG A 16 55.88 11.62 27.95
N ASN A 17 55.35 10.66 28.71
CA ASN A 17 54.56 9.56 28.16
C ASN A 17 53.11 9.96 27.80
N TRP A 18 52.54 10.99 28.43
CA TRP A 18 51.17 11.44 28.06
C TRP A 18 51.09 12.04 26.65
N ILE A 19 52.18 12.65 26.15
CA ILE A 19 52.22 13.23 24.81
C ILE A 19 52.16 12.12 23.74
N THR A 20 52.79 10.97 23.97
CA THR A 20 52.73 9.83 23.04
C THR A 20 51.43 9.03 23.16
N LEU A 21 50.75 9.07 24.31
CA LEU A 21 49.46 8.42 24.50
C LEU A 21 48.31 9.16 23.80
N LEU A 22 48.40 10.49 23.69
CA LEU A 22 47.35 11.32 23.10
C LEU A 22 47.03 10.96 21.62
N PRO A 23 48.00 10.81 20.69
CA PRO A 23 47.72 10.41 19.32
C PRO A 23 47.20 8.97 19.21
N VAL A 24 47.65 8.06 20.08
CA VAL A 24 47.13 6.67 20.10
C VAL A 24 45.67 6.65 20.51
N LEU A 25 45.31 7.43 21.52
CA LEU A 25 43.93 7.54 21.99
C LEU A 25 43.04 8.20 20.94
N LEU A 26 43.54 9.24 20.25
CA LEU A 26 42.86 9.88 19.13
C LEU A 26 42.66 8.92 17.94
N ALA A 27 43.68 8.13 17.59
CA ALA A 27 43.57 7.11 16.55
C ALA A 27 42.55 6.04 16.93
N PHE A 28 42.55 5.58 18.18
CA PHE A 28 41.59 4.61 18.67
C PHE A 28 40.15 5.16 18.65
N LEU A 29 39.96 6.40 19.10
CA LEU A 29 38.67 7.09 19.04
C LEU A 29 38.18 7.24 17.60
N SER A 30 39.09 7.52 16.67
CA SER A 30 38.78 7.66 15.24
C SER A 30 38.31 6.33 14.65
N ILE A 31 39.01 5.23 14.95
CA ILE A 31 38.62 3.89 14.51
C ILE A 31 37.26 3.49 15.11
N ALA A 32 37.07 3.72 16.41
CA ALA A 32 35.80 3.44 17.09
C ALA A 32 34.63 4.23 16.50
N SER A 33 34.84 5.50 16.16
CA SER A 33 33.85 6.35 15.49
C SER A 33 33.46 5.80 14.12
N VAL A 34 34.44 5.42 13.29
CA VAL A 34 34.17 4.82 11.97
C VAL A 34 33.38 3.52 12.09
N LEU A 35 33.74 2.65 13.04
CA LEU A 35 33.00 1.41 13.30
C LEU A 35 31.56 1.67 13.75
N ALA A 36 31.33 2.66 14.62
CA ALA A 36 29.99 3.02 15.07
C ALA A 36 29.10 3.52 13.91
N VAL A 37 29.66 4.31 12.99
CA VAL A 37 28.94 4.78 11.80
C VAL A 37 28.59 3.62 10.86
N LEU A 38 29.52 2.69 10.64
CA LEU A 38 29.27 1.50 9.81
C LEU A 38 28.16 0.63 10.39
N GLN A 39 28.18 0.37 11.70
CA GLN A 39 27.12 -0.39 12.37
C GLN A 39 25.75 0.30 12.28
N ALA A 40 25.71 1.63 12.44
CA ALA A 40 24.49 2.40 12.29
C ALA A 40 23.91 2.31 10.87
N GLN A 41 24.77 2.31 9.84
CA GLN A 41 24.34 2.15 8.46
C GLN A 41 23.78 0.76 8.18
N GLU A 42 24.41 -0.31 8.68
CA GLU A 42 23.90 -1.67 8.52
C GLU A 42 22.53 -1.84 9.17
N MET A 43 22.32 -1.29 10.37
CA MET A 43 21.02 -1.31 11.04
C MET A 43 19.95 -0.56 10.24
N ALA A 44 20.29 0.60 9.65
CA ALA A 44 19.39 1.35 8.80
C ALA A 44 19.03 0.56 7.53
N GLN A 45 20.02 -0.06 6.89
CA GLN A 45 19.79 -0.89 5.69
C GLN A 45 18.94 -2.12 5.99
N MET A 46 19.15 -2.79 7.13
CA MET A 46 18.34 -3.94 7.54
C MET A 46 16.87 -3.56 7.74
N ARG A 47 16.59 -2.39 8.32
CA ARG A 47 15.20 -1.89 8.47
C ARG A 47 14.53 -1.63 7.12
N VAL A 48 15.24 -0.98 6.19
CA VAL A 48 14.71 -0.71 4.84
C VAL A 48 14.49 -2.00 4.08
N LYS A 49 15.45 -2.94 4.10
CA LYS A 49 15.32 -4.26 3.46
C LYS A 49 14.17 -5.06 4.08
N GLY A 50 14.03 -5.05 5.40
CA GLY A 50 12.93 -5.72 6.09
C GLY A 50 11.56 -5.19 5.64
N ARG A 51 11.41 -3.87 5.55
CA ARG A 51 10.19 -3.25 5.02
C ARG A 51 9.93 -3.62 3.56
N LEU A 52 10.95 -3.57 2.72
CA LEU A 52 10.82 -3.93 1.30
C LEU A 52 10.44 -5.40 1.10
N ILE A 53 11.01 -6.30 1.89
CA ILE A 53 10.65 -7.73 1.86
C ILE A 53 9.20 -7.94 2.30
N ALA A 54 8.74 -7.21 3.33
CA ALA A 54 7.35 -7.29 3.78
C ALA A 54 6.38 -6.80 2.69
N GLU A 55 6.64 -5.64 2.09
CA GLU A 55 5.85 -5.11 0.97
C GLU A 55 5.88 -6.03 -0.25
N HIS A 56 7.03 -6.65 -0.55
CA HIS A 56 7.17 -7.58 -1.67
C HIS A 56 6.43 -8.90 -1.43
N ARG A 57 6.47 -9.44 -0.21
CA ARG A 57 5.68 -10.62 0.17
C ARG A 57 4.19 -10.34 0.03
N GLU A 58 3.72 -9.19 0.54
CA GLU A 58 2.31 -8.81 0.39
C GLU A 58 1.91 -8.69 -1.09
N ALA A 59 2.78 -8.12 -1.93
CA ALA A 59 2.52 -8.04 -3.38
C ALA A 59 2.50 -9.42 -4.05
N MET A 60 3.37 -10.35 -3.64
CA MET A 60 3.39 -11.74 -4.12
C MET A 60 2.13 -12.50 -3.68
N ASP A 61 1.75 -12.41 -2.40
CA ASP A 61 0.55 -13.03 -1.84
C ASP A 61 -0.70 -12.56 -2.62
N ARG A 62 -0.80 -11.25 -2.86
CA ARG A 62 -1.89 -10.67 -3.67
C ARG A 62 -1.94 -11.25 -5.08
N ARG A 63 -0.79 -11.39 -5.76
CA ARG A 63 -0.74 -11.97 -7.11
C ARG A 63 -1.06 -13.46 -7.13
N ALA A 64 -0.62 -14.19 -6.11
CA ALA A 64 -0.93 -15.61 -5.98
C ALA A 64 -2.43 -15.81 -5.76
N LEU A 65 -3.03 -15.03 -4.87
CA LEU A 65 -4.48 -15.04 -4.66
C LEU A 65 -5.24 -14.64 -5.92
N ASP A 66 -4.74 -13.67 -6.70
CA ASP A 66 -5.37 -13.23 -7.96
C ASP A 66 -5.33 -14.34 -9.01
N ALA A 67 -4.23 -15.08 -9.08
CA ALA A 67 -4.11 -16.23 -9.96
C ALA A 67 -5.02 -17.40 -9.55
N LEU A 68 -5.10 -17.71 -8.25
CA LEU A 68 -5.95 -18.78 -7.71
C LEU A 68 -7.43 -18.45 -7.92
N THR A 69 -7.82 -17.25 -7.53
CA THR A 69 -9.20 -16.79 -7.70
C THR A 69 -9.58 -16.70 -9.17
N THR A 70 -8.70 -16.24 -10.06
CA THR A 70 -9.02 -16.22 -11.51
C THR A 70 -9.33 -17.61 -12.06
N GLY A 71 -8.64 -18.66 -11.59
CA GLY A 71 -8.88 -20.04 -12.00
C GLY A 71 -10.23 -20.57 -11.50
N ASP A 72 -10.44 -20.52 -10.18
CA ASP A 72 -11.65 -21.05 -9.52
C ASP A 72 -12.89 -20.23 -9.88
N LEU A 73 -12.74 -18.91 -9.98
CA LEU A 73 -13.81 -18.01 -10.44
C LEU A 73 -14.14 -18.26 -11.91
N GLY A 74 -13.15 -18.55 -12.74
CA GLY A 74 -13.37 -18.97 -14.13
C GLY A 74 -14.23 -20.22 -14.23
N LEU A 75 -13.96 -21.23 -13.40
CA LEU A 75 -14.73 -22.48 -13.34
C LEU A 75 -16.15 -22.27 -12.82
N ALA A 76 -16.32 -21.50 -11.75
CA ALA A 76 -17.62 -21.16 -11.20
C ALA A 76 -18.46 -20.32 -12.18
N MET A 77 -17.85 -19.38 -12.91
CA MET A 77 -18.53 -18.58 -13.94
C MET A 77 -18.93 -19.41 -15.17
N MET A 78 -18.18 -20.46 -15.50
CA MET A 78 -18.56 -21.42 -16.54
C MET A 78 -19.70 -22.36 -16.10
N GLY A 79 -20.18 -22.21 -14.85
CA GLY A 79 -21.22 -23.06 -14.27
C GLY A 79 -20.75 -24.50 -14.04
N LEU A 80 -19.44 -24.73 -14.06
CA LEU A 80 -18.85 -26.07 -13.96
C LEU A 80 -18.81 -26.56 -12.51
N ASP A 81 -18.90 -25.66 -11.53
CA ASP A 81 -18.75 -25.99 -10.10
C ASP A 81 -20.04 -25.82 -9.27
N GLY A 82 -21.20 -25.69 -9.92
CA GLY A 82 -22.53 -25.75 -9.28
C GLY A 82 -22.89 -24.62 -8.29
N GLY A 83 -21.92 -23.87 -7.78
CA GLY A 83 -22.11 -22.74 -6.87
C GLY A 83 -22.10 -21.40 -7.61
N ALA A 84 -23.21 -20.67 -7.57
CA ALA A 84 -23.23 -19.28 -8.00
C ALA A 84 -22.38 -18.45 -7.03
N LEU A 85 -21.34 -17.79 -7.54
CA LEU A 85 -20.54 -16.87 -6.72
C LEU A 85 -21.38 -15.67 -6.29
N PRO A 86 -21.33 -15.28 -5.00
CA PRO A 86 -22.02 -14.08 -4.53
C PRO A 86 -21.29 -12.83 -5.03
N LEU A 87 -21.83 -12.20 -6.09
CA LEU A 87 -21.32 -10.93 -6.66
C LEU A 87 -21.84 -9.68 -5.92
N ASP A 88 -22.41 -9.87 -4.74
CA ASP A 88 -23.06 -8.86 -3.91
C ASP A 88 -22.12 -8.29 -2.82
N SER A 89 -20.81 -8.50 -2.95
CA SER A 89 -19.81 -8.13 -1.94
C SER A 89 -19.94 -8.85 -0.61
N THR A 90 -20.68 -9.97 -0.55
CA THR A 90 -20.70 -10.85 0.60
C THR A 90 -19.27 -11.36 0.87
N PRO A 91 -18.78 -11.26 2.12
CA PRO A 91 -17.45 -11.70 2.45
C PRO A 91 -17.32 -13.22 2.34
N ILE A 92 -16.33 -13.66 1.57
CA ILE A 92 -15.87 -15.04 1.47
C ILE A 92 -14.57 -15.12 2.26
N GLU A 93 -14.60 -15.83 3.37
CA GLU A 93 -13.40 -16.07 4.15
C GLU A 93 -12.61 -17.24 3.56
N MET A 94 -11.31 -17.07 3.36
CA MET A 94 -10.40 -18.14 2.96
C MET A 94 -9.16 -18.15 3.84
N ASP A 95 -8.55 -19.31 3.99
CA ASP A 95 -7.24 -19.47 4.63
C ASP A 95 -6.22 -19.78 3.54
N PHE A 96 -5.14 -19.00 3.47
CA PHE A 96 -4.05 -19.21 2.53
C PHE A 96 -2.72 -18.95 3.25
N ASP A 97 -1.81 -19.91 3.18
CA ASP A 97 -0.49 -19.86 3.86
C ASP A 97 -0.58 -19.53 5.38
N GLY A 98 -1.59 -20.10 6.06
CA GLY A 98 -1.81 -19.90 7.50
C GLY A 98 -2.29 -18.49 7.86
N ARG A 99 -2.80 -17.74 6.88
CA ARG A 99 -3.39 -16.42 7.05
C ARG A 99 -4.83 -16.42 6.58
N ARG A 100 -5.70 -15.81 7.38
CA ARG A 100 -7.11 -15.62 7.01
C ARG A 100 -7.25 -14.37 6.14
N TYR A 101 -7.87 -14.57 4.99
CA TYR A 101 -8.21 -13.53 4.03
C TYR A 101 -9.73 -13.41 3.90
N GLU A 102 -10.21 -12.19 3.81
CA GLU A 102 -11.61 -11.89 3.52
C GLU A 102 -11.71 -11.35 2.09
N LEU A 103 -12.24 -12.17 1.18
CA LEU A 103 -12.51 -11.81 -0.21
C LEU A 103 -13.91 -11.25 -0.35
N ARG A 104 -14.06 -10.25 -1.21
CA ARG A 104 -15.35 -9.71 -1.59
C ARG A 104 -15.37 -9.59 -3.09
N LEU A 105 -16.31 -10.27 -3.73
CA LEU A 105 -16.51 -10.21 -5.16
C LEU A 105 -17.60 -9.18 -5.44
N GLN A 106 -17.31 -8.28 -6.35
CA GLN A 106 -18.24 -7.23 -6.74
C GLN A 106 -18.31 -7.14 -8.25
N ASP A 107 -19.53 -7.15 -8.77
CA ASP A 107 -19.75 -6.85 -10.18
C ASP A 107 -19.47 -5.36 -10.44
N VAL A 108 -18.47 -5.11 -11.27
CA VAL A 108 -18.03 -3.76 -11.64
C VAL A 108 -18.95 -3.16 -12.71
N GLU A 109 -19.62 -3.99 -13.51
CA GLU A 109 -20.60 -3.52 -14.49
C GLU A 109 -21.87 -2.99 -13.81
N GLY A 110 -22.15 -3.47 -12.59
CA GLY A 110 -23.21 -2.95 -11.73
C GLY A 110 -22.87 -1.61 -11.05
N LEU A 111 -21.63 -1.14 -11.17
CA LEU A 111 -21.20 0.11 -10.55
C LEU A 111 -21.45 1.31 -11.46
N VAL A 112 -21.89 2.40 -10.86
CA VAL A 112 -22.08 3.70 -11.49
C VAL A 112 -20.72 4.31 -11.80
N ASP A 113 -20.40 4.42 -13.09
CA ASP A 113 -19.21 5.12 -13.57
C ASP A 113 -19.36 6.64 -13.32
N LEU A 114 -18.57 7.18 -12.40
CA LEU A 114 -18.60 8.61 -12.05
C LEU A 114 -18.21 9.55 -13.19
N TYR A 115 -17.69 9.07 -14.31
CA TYR A 115 -17.29 9.86 -15.48
C TYR A 115 -18.29 9.78 -16.63
N LEU A 116 -18.97 8.64 -16.77
CA LEU A 116 -19.93 8.40 -17.86
C LEU A 116 -21.39 8.45 -17.42
N ALA A 117 -21.68 8.29 -16.12
CA ALA A 117 -23.05 8.25 -15.63
C ALA A 117 -23.81 9.54 -15.98
N PRO A 118 -25.05 9.43 -16.47
CA PRO A 118 -25.90 10.58 -16.72
C PRO A 118 -26.24 11.29 -15.40
N PRO A 119 -26.47 12.61 -15.41
CA PRO A 119 -26.72 13.38 -14.20
C PRO A 119 -27.96 12.92 -13.44
N GLU A 120 -28.96 12.38 -14.12
CA GLU A 120 -30.17 11.81 -13.52
C GLU A 120 -29.83 10.62 -12.61
N LEU A 121 -28.93 9.74 -13.06
CA LEU A 121 -28.47 8.58 -12.29
C LEU A 121 -27.66 9.01 -11.07
N LEU A 122 -26.78 9.99 -11.24
CA LEU A 122 -26.00 10.55 -10.13
C LEU A 122 -26.91 11.19 -9.06
N ARG A 123 -27.99 11.89 -9.47
CA ARG A 123 -28.99 12.42 -8.55
C ARG A 123 -29.74 11.31 -7.82
N ALA A 124 -30.15 10.26 -8.54
CA ALA A 124 -30.88 9.14 -7.96
C ALA A 124 -30.07 8.41 -6.88
N VAL A 125 -28.75 8.32 -7.07
CA VAL A 125 -27.82 7.74 -6.08
C VAL A 125 -27.52 8.71 -4.93
N GLY A 126 -27.92 9.99 -5.03
CA GLY A 126 -27.71 10.99 -3.97
C GLY A 126 -26.35 11.71 -4.04
N LEU A 127 -25.68 11.67 -5.20
CA LEU A 127 -24.36 12.28 -5.38
C LEU A 127 -24.44 13.78 -5.73
N PRO A 128 -23.41 14.57 -5.39
CA PRO A 128 -23.38 16.01 -5.69
C PRO A 128 -23.10 16.27 -7.18
N VAL A 129 -24.16 16.21 -7.99
CA VAL A 129 -24.09 16.23 -9.46
C VAL A 129 -23.36 17.46 -10.01
N ASP A 130 -23.65 18.66 -9.51
CA ASP A 130 -23.01 19.89 -9.99
C ASP A 130 -21.50 19.87 -9.79
N ARG A 131 -21.04 19.25 -8.70
CA ARG A 131 -19.62 19.11 -8.40
C ARG A 131 -18.98 18.08 -9.30
N ILE A 132 -19.62 16.93 -9.50
CA ILE A 132 -19.11 15.87 -10.39
C ILE A 132 -19.00 16.40 -11.83
N LEU A 133 -20.03 17.09 -12.33
CA LEU A 133 -20.02 17.68 -13.67
C LEU A 133 -18.97 18.78 -13.83
N ARG A 134 -18.68 19.55 -12.77
CA ARG A 134 -17.58 20.52 -12.77
C ARG A 134 -16.23 19.82 -12.87
N VAL A 135 -15.98 18.82 -12.03
CA VAL A 135 -14.73 18.05 -12.04
C VAL A 135 -14.54 17.32 -13.37
N ARG A 136 -15.61 16.78 -13.98
CA ARG A 136 -15.54 16.18 -15.33
C ARG A 136 -15.08 17.16 -16.39
N ARG A 137 -15.60 18.40 -16.38
CA ARG A 137 -15.18 19.46 -17.31
C ARG A 137 -13.72 19.84 -17.11
N GLU A 138 -13.31 20.06 -15.86
CA GLU A 138 -11.90 20.35 -15.53
C GLU A 138 -10.95 19.23 -15.98
N LEU A 139 -11.34 17.96 -15.79
CA LEU A 139 -10.52 16.83 -16.21
C LEU A 139 -10.47 16.67 -17.73
N ALA A 140 -11.55 16.98 -18.45
CA ALA A 140 -11.54 16.96 -19.91
C ALA A 140 -10.56 17.99 -20.51
N GLU A 141 -10.27 19.07 -19.77
CA GLU A 141 -9.32 20.11 -20.19
C GLU A 141 -7.87 19.81 -19.78
N THR A 142 -7.67 19.06 -18.69
CA THR A 142 -6.34 18.88 -18.06
C THR A 142 -5.74 17.49 -18.24
N GLU A 143 -6.56 16.46 -18.40
CA GLU A 143 -6.13 15.07 -18.50
C GLU A 143 -6.41 14.50 -19.88
N PRO A 144 -5.47 13.80 -20.53
CA PRO A 144 -5.64 13.28 -21.89
C PRO A 144 -6.76 12.24 -22.00
N LEU A 145 -7.13 11.59 -20.89
CA LEU A 145 -8.23 10.62 -20.82
C LEU A 145 -9.48 11.19 -20.15
N GLY A 146 -9.47 12.45 -19.69
CA GLY A 146 -10.58 13.06 -18.96
C GLY A 146 -10.93 12.35 -17.64
N ARG A 147 -9.99 11.58 -17.07
CA ARG A 147 -10.19 10.67 -15.94
C ARG A 147 -8.98 10.64 -15.02
N LEU A 148 -9.21 10.34 -13.74
CA LEU A 148 -8.14 10.12 -12.76
C LEU A 148 -7.80 8.63 -12.67
N SER A 149 -6.55 8.32 -12.31
CA SER A 149 -6.02 6.95 -12.35
C SER A 149 -6.48 6.07 -11.18
N SER A 150 -7.11 6.65 -10.15
CA SER A 150 -7.61 5.88 -9.00
C SER A 150 -8.90 6.46 -8.41
N LEU A 151 -9.75 5.59 -7.86
CA LEU A 151 -10.96 5.99 -7.14
C LEU A 151 -10.66 6.93 -5.98
N ALA A 152 -9.57 6.69 -5.24
CA ALA A 152 -9.18 7.55 -4.12
C ALA A 152 -8.92 8.99 -4.57
N GLN A 153 -8.24 9.18 -5.70
CA GLN A 153 -8.05 10.50 -6.29
C GLN A 153 -9.37 11.10 -6.77
N THR A 154 -10.22 10.32 -7.44
CA THR A 154 -11.56 10.75 -7.88
C THR A 154 -12.40 11.23 -6.71
N MET A 155 -12.48 10.45 -5.64
CA MET A 155 -13.26 10.74 -4.44
C MET A 155 -12.72 11.96 -3.70
N SER A 156 -11.40 12.07 -3.56
CA SER A 156 -10.74 13.23 -2.94
C SER A 156 -11.02 14.51 -3.74
N ARG A 157 -10.84 14.47 -5.06
CA ARG A 157 -11.10 15.59 -5.97
C ARG A 157 -12.57 16.01 -5.96
N MET A 158 -13.48 15.04 -5.95
CA MET A 158 -14.92 15.26 -5.91
C MET A 158 -15.44 15.53 -4.48
N ARG A 159 -14.57 15.46 -3.46
CA ARG A 159 -14.91 15.60 -2.04
C ARG A 159 -16.14 14.77 -1.66
N ILE A 160 -16.14 13.51 -2.07
CA ILE A 160 -17.16 12.54 -1.70
C ILE A 160 -16.62 11.79 -0.48
N GLU A 161 -17.33 11.86 0.65
CA GLU A 161 -16.92 11.23 1.90
C GLU A 161 -17.24 9.73 1.89
N TRP A 162 -16.29 8.95 2.40
CA TRP A 162 -16.49 7.53 2.69
C TRP A 162 -17.39 7.39 3.91
N GLY A 163 -18.49 6.63 3.81
CA GLY A 163 -19.21 6.13 4.98
C GLY A 163 -20.65 6.61 5.18
N LYS A 164 -21.28 7.31 4.22
CA LYS A 164 -22.75 7.32 4.21
C LYS A 164 -23.25 5.97 3.69
N GLU A 165 -23.65 5.16 4.66
CA GLU A 165 -24.04 3.74 4.59
C GLU A 165 -24.75 3.38 3.27
N GLY A 166 -24.12 2.53 2.45
CA GLY A 166 -24.71 1.92 1.25
C GLY A 166 -24.36 2.55 -0.10
N MET A 167 -23.98 3.84 -0.18
CA MET A 167 -23.70 4.49 -1.47
C MET A 167 -22.34 4.10 -2.08
N VAL A 168 -21.35 3.77 -1.26
CA VAL A 168 -19.96 3.57 -1.69
C VAL A 168 -19.78 2.26 -2.44
N THR A 169 -20.62 1.27 -2.16
CA THR A 169 -20.61 -0.04 -2.80
C THR A 169 -21.10 0.01 -4.25
N GLN A 170 -21.51 1.18 -4.78
CA GLN A 170 -22.05 1.29 -6.14
C GLN A 170 -21.23 2.18 -7.06
N LEU A 171 -20.01 2.59 -6.71
CA LEU A 171 -19.22 3.54 -7.50
C LEU A 171 -17.98 2.90 -8.10
N ALA A 172 -17.84 2.96 -9.43
CA ALA A 172 -16.62 2.56 -10.13
C ALA A 172 -15.79 3.81 -10.48
N PRO A 173 -14.47 3.79 -10.24
CA PRO A 173 -13.59 4.73 -10.94
C PRO A 173 -13.64 4.38 -12.42
N GLY A 174 -13.87 5.39 -13.27
CA GLY A 174 -14.10 5.21 -14.71
C GLY A 174 -13.02 4.37 -15.36
N ALA A 175 -13.33 3.11 -15.62
CA ALA A 175 -12.37 2.09 -15.98
C ALA A 175 -11.72 2.37 -17.34
N PRO A 176 -10.38 2.41 -17.43
CA PRO A 176 -9.65 2.00 -18.62
C PRO A 176 -9.19 0.56 -18.41
N SER A 177 -10.06 -0.44 -18.62
CA SER A 177 -9.73 -1.87 -18.76
C SER A 177 -8.71 -2.55 -17.83
N ARG A 178 -8.28 -1.93 -16.72
CA ARG A 178 -7.40 -2.49 -15.68
C ARG A 178 -7.73 -1.86 -14.33
N GLY A 179 -7.82 -2.73 -13.32
CA GLY A 179 -8.52 -2.56 -12.06
C GLY A 179 -8.12 -1.36 -11.21
N ALA A 180 -9.06 -0.93 -10.37
CA ALA A 180 -8.79 -0.02 -9.27
C ALA A 180 -9.09 -0.70 -7.93
N ILE A 181 -8.12 -0.61 -7.03
CA ILE A 181 -8.09 -1.22 -5.70
C ILE A 181 -8.13 -0.07 -4.68
N SER A 182 -8.95 -0.17 -3.63
CA SER A 182 -9.00 0.81 -2.53
C SER A 182 -8.64 0.14 -1.20
N ALA A 183 -7.75 0.76 -0.43
CA ALA A 183 -7.24 0.26 0.83
C ALA A 183 -7.37 1.31 1.94
N LYS A 184 -7.84 0.89 3.13
CA LYS A 184 -7.69 1.64 4.39
C LYS A 184 -7.21 0.65 5.46
N CYS A 185 -6.07 0.96 6.08
CA CYS A 185 -5.42 0.11 7.07
C CYS A 185 -5.62 0.66 8.48
N ASP A 186 -6.19 -0.15 9.38
CA ASP A 186 -5.94 -0.11 10.83
C ASP A 186 -6.35 -1.47 11.48
N GLN A 187 -5.37 -2.36 11.69
CA GLN A 187 -5.36 -3.61 12.49
C GLN A 187 -6.24 -4.84 12.08
N PRO A 188 -6.11 -6.00 12.78
CA PRO A 188 -5.46 -7.22 12.30
C PRO A 188 -6.49 -8.25 11.81
N VAL A 189 -7.20 -7.92 10.73
CA VAL A 189 -7.81 -8.92 9.85
C VAL A 189 -7.43 -8.48 8.44
N SER A 190 -6.52 -9.24 7.83
CA SER A 190 -6.01 -8.97 6.48
C SER A 190 -7.13 -9.15 5.45
N ARG A 191 -7.88 -8.08 5.23
CA ARG A 191 -8.94 -8.01 4.21
C ARG A 191 -8.28 -7.76 2.85
N ILE A 192 -8.24 -8.78 2.01
CA ILE A 192 -7.74 -8.70 0.63
C ILE A 192 -8.93 -8.84 -0.32
N VAL A 193 -9.27 -7.75 -0.99
CA VAL A 193 -10.31 -7.71 -2.02
C VAL A 193 -9.67 -8.07 -3.37
N LEU A 194 -10.21 -9.11 -4.02
CA LEU A 194 -9.68 -9.71 -5.24
C LEU A 194 -10.64 -9.52 -6.41
N GLY A 195 -10.07 -9.15 -7.56
CA GLY A 195 -10.66 -9.31 -8.89
C GLY A 195 -11.82 -8.39 -9.27
N GLN A 196 -11.65 -7.67 -10.38
CA GLN A 196 -12.73 -7.06 -11.15
C GLN A 196 -12.93 -7.89 -12.42
N PHE A 197 -14.14 -8.40 -12.68
CA PHE A 197 -14.42 -9.16 -13.92
C PHE A 197 -15.56 -8.53 -14.73
N PHE A 198 -15.37 -8.52 -16.05
CA PHE A 198 -16.30 -8.07 -17.09
C PHE A 198 -17.18 -9.26 -17.53
N ASN A 199 -18.50 -9.11 -17.51
CA ASN A 199 -19.44 -10.09 -18.01
C ASN A 199 -19.79 -9.80 -19.49
N ARG A 200 -18.92 -10.22 -20.41
CA ARG A 200 -19.07 -9.94 -21.86
C ARG A 200 -20.19 -10.74 -22.57
N HIS A 201 -21.05 -11.45 -21.84
CA HIS A 201 -22.04 -12.36 -22.42
C HIS A 201 -23.48 -12.10 -21.97
N ARG A 202 -23.95 -10.85 -22.00
CA ARG A 202 -25.41 -10.57 -22.08
C ARG A 202 -25.83 -10.39 -23.53
N LYS A 203 -26.04 -11.49 -24.25
CA LYS A 203 -26.82 -11.46 -25.51
C LYS A 203 -28.25 -11.06 -25.15
N ILE A 204 -28.60 -9.83 -25.52
CA ILE A 204 -29.98 -9.35 -25.56
C ILE A 204 -30.77 -10.29 -26.48
N ARG A 205 -31.55 -11.21 -25.90
CA ARG A 205 -32.71 -11.79 -26.59
C ARG A 205 -33.85 -10.80 -26.41
N ARG A 206 -34.18 -10.09 -27.49
CA ARG A 206 -35.53 -9.58 -27.73
C ARG A 206 -36.30 -10.63 -28.50
#